data_AF-A0A2N2MDV1-F1
#
_entry.id   AF-A0A2N2MDV1-F1
#
_cell.length_a   1.000
_cell.length_b   1.000
_cell.length_c   1.000
_cell.angle_alpha   90.00
_cell.angle_beta   90.00
_cell.angle_gamma   90.00
#
_symmetry.space_group_name_H-M   'P 1'
#
loop_
_entity.id
_entity.type
_entity.pdbx_description
1 polymer ?
#
loop_
_entity_poly.entity_id
_entity_poly.type
_entity_poly.pdbx_seq_one_letter_code
_entity_poly.pdbx_strand_id
1 'polypeptide(L)'
;MTKTTEHLKEAFAGESQANRKYTLFAQKAEEEGYPRIARLFRAAALAEAIHAANHLKALAGIGTTEENLKAAIAGESYEIISMYPGMIADAEAEGQKKAHTSFKWAYEVEKVHEALYRYALEHLEPGAEAPEFYVCPFCGYTHEGKFEGKCPVCGTPAEKFLKVD
;
A
#
# COMPACT_ATOMS: atom_id res chain seq x y z
N MET A 1 -5.08 -27.11 1.29
CA MET A 1 -5.82 -26.02 0.64
C MET A 1 -6.55 -26.58 -0.57
N THR A 2 -7.75 -26.08 -0.89
CA THR A 2 -8.53 -26.55 -2.06
C THR A 2 -8.15 -25.76 -3.31
N LYS A 3 -8.40 -26.31 -4.50
CA LYS A 3 -8.21 -25.57 -5.77
C LYS A 3 -8.99 -24.25 -5.78
N THR A 4 -10.22 -24.25 -5.25
CA THR A 4 -11.03 -23.04 -5.11
C THR A 4 -10.39 -22.00 -4.21
N THR A 5 -9.71 -22.42 -3.13
CA THR A 5 -8.98 -21.49 -2.25
C THR A 5 -7.84 -20.81 -3.02
N GLU A 6 -7.09 -21.56 -3.82
CA GLU A 6 -6.01 -20.99 -4.63
C GLU A 6 -6.55 -20.06 -5.73
N HIS A 7 -7.64 -20.43 -6.41
CA HIS A 7 -8.29 -19.56 -7.39
C HIS A 7 -8.79 -18.25 -6.75
N LEU A 8 -9.30 -18.29 -5.51
CA LEU A 8 -9.71 -17.07 -4.80
C LEU A 8 -8.53 -16.16 -4.47
N LYS A 9 -7.37 -16.71 -4.10
CA LYS A 9 -6.16 -15.91 -3.87
C LYS A 9 -5.64 -15.29 -5.16
N GLU A 10 -5.63 -16.07 -6.24
CA GLU A 10 -5.25 -15.60 -7.57
C GLU A 10 -6.18 -14.48 -8.04
N ALA A 11 -7.50 -14.66 -7.89
CA ALA A 11 -8.49 -13.64 -8.21
C ALA A 11 -8.31 -12.38 -7.34
N PHE A 12 -8.12 -12.53 -6.02
CA PHE A 12 -7.86 -11.39 -5.13
C PHE A 12 -6.60 -10.60 -5.56
N ALA A 13 -5.51 -11.29 -5.90
CA ALA A 13 -4.30 -10.66 -6.39
C ALA A 13 -4.51 -9.96 -7.74
N GLY A 14 -5.27 -10.57 -8.66
CA GLY A 14 -5.61 -10.01 -9.96
C GLY A 14 -6.46 -8.74 -9.86
N GLU A 15 -7.53 -8.79 -9.07
CA GLU A 15 -8.44 -7.66 -8.85
C GLU A 15 -7.74 -6.50 -8.13
N SER A 16 -6.87 -6.81 -7.16
CA SER A 16 -6.07 -5.78 -6.45
C SER A 16 -5.11 -5.05 -7.41
N GLN A 17 -4.46 -5.78 -8.31
CA GLN A 17 -3.61 -5.19 -9.36
C GLN A 17 -4.43 -4.38 -10.37
N ALA A 18 -5.61 -4.87 -10.77
CA ALA A 18 -6.50 -4.18 -11.71
C ALA A 18 -6.99 -2.85 -11.14
N ASN A 19 -7.47 -2.84 -9.88
CA ASN A 19 -7.84 -1.62 -9.16
C ASN A 19 -6.73 -0.56 -9.20
N ARG A 20 -5.50 -0.93 -8.83
CA ARG A 20 -4.39 0.03 -8.77
C ARG A 20 -3.99 0.54 -10.15
N LYS A 21 -3.93 -0.34 -11.16
CA LYS A 21 -3.63 0.04 -12.56
C LYS A 21 -4.69 1.01 -13.09
N TYR A 22 -5.97 0.69 -12.95
CA TYR A 22 -7.04 1.51 -13.49
C TYR A 22 -7.12 2.89 -12.83
N THR A 23 -6.79 2.98 -11.54
CA THR A 23 -6.65 4.29 -10.86
C THR A 23 -5.57 5.16 -11.51
N LEU A 24 -4.40 4.59 -11.81
CA LEU A 24 -3.30 5.31 -12.50
C LEU A 24 -3.64 5.63 -13.96
N PHE A 25 -4.32 4.72 -14.66
CA PHE A 25 -4.77 4.97 -16.03
C PHE A 25 -5.82 6.08 -16.10
N ALA A 26 -6.68 6.19 -15.08
CA ALA A 26 -7.62 7.31 -14.99
C ALA A 26 -6.92 8.66 -14.85
N GLN A 27 -5.86 8.74 -14.04
CA GLN A 27 -5.05 9.96 -13.92
C GLN A 27 -4.44 10.33 -15.27
N LYS A 28 -3.83 9.35 -15.94
CA LYS A 28 -3.22 9.57 -17.25
C LYS A 28 -4.24 10.03 -18.29
N ALA A 29 -5.42 9.42 -18.34
CA ALA A 29 -6.50 9.82 -19.23
C ALA A 29 -7.02 11.25 -18.93
N GLU A 30 -7.00 11.69 -17.66
CA GLU A 30 -7.35 13.06 -17.29
C GLU A 30 -6.29 14.06 -17.78
N GLU A 31 -5.00 13.76 -17.56
CA GLU A 31 -3.87 14.58 -18.04
C GLU A 31 -3.89 14.77 -19.55
N GLU A 32 -4.33 13.74 -20.29
CA GLU A 32 -4.42 13.75 -21.75
C GLU A 32 -5.73 14.35 -22.29
N GLY A 33 -6.64 14.79 -21.41
CA GLY A 33 -7.90 15.43 -21.81
C GLY A 33 -8.98 14.47 -22.28
N TYR A 34 -8.98 13.22 -21.81
CA TYR A 34 -10.01 12.21 -22.09
C TYR A 34 -10.94 11.96 -20.88
N PRO A 35 -11.81 12.93 -20.50
CA PRO A 35 -12.58 12.86 -19.26
C PRO A 35 -13.57 11.69 -19.22
N ARG A 36 -14.10 11.25 -20.38
CA ARG A 36 -14.97 10.06 -20.46
C ARG A 36 -14.21 8.78 -20.12
N ILE A 37 -12.99 8.65 -20.62
CA ILE A 37 -12.14 7.47 -20.39
C ILE A 37 -11.64 7.48 -18.94
N ALA A 38 -11.22 8.63 -18.43
CA ALA A 38 -10.83 8.78 -17.03
C ALA A 38 -11.95 8.36 -16.07
N ARG A 39 -13.19 8.78 -16.33
CA ARG A 39 -14.37 8.35 -15.54
C ARG A 39 -14.63 6.85 -15.65
N LEU A 40 -14.49 6.26 -16.84
CA LEU A 40 -14.65 4.81 -17.02
C LEU A 40 -13.61 4.04 -16.20
N PHE A 41 -12.35 4.43 -16.25
CA PHE A 41 -11.29 3.78 -15.46
C PHE A 41 -11.52 3.92 -13.95
N ARG A 42 -11.98 5.09 -13.47
CA ARG A 42 -12.35 5.25 -12.05
C ARG A 42 -13.51 4.32 -11.65
N ALA A 43 -14.53 4.20 -12.50
CA ALA A 43 -15.66 3.31 -12.26
C ALA A 43 -15.23 1.83 -12.24
N ALA A 44 -14.38 1.42 -13.18
CA ALA A 44 -13.82 0.07 -13.22
C ALA A 44 -12.96 -0.21 -11.99
N ALA A 45 -12.06 0.72 -11.61
CA ALA A 45 -11.23 0.58 -10.42
C ALA A 45 -12.08 0.34 -9.15
N LEU A 46 -13.19 1.08 -9.01
CA LEU A 46 -14.12 0.87 -7.89
C LEU A 46 -14.78 -0.51 -7.94
N ALA A 47 -15.18 -0.98 -9.13
CA ALA A 47 -15.72 -2.33 -9.29
C ALA A 47 -14.71 -3.41 -8.88
N GLU A 48 -13.44 -3.29 -9.30
CA GLU A 48 -12.41 -4.28 -8.95
C GLU A 48 -12.09 -4.27 -7.45
N ALA A 49 -12.18 -3.11 -6.78
CA ALA A 49 -12.07 -3.05 -5.33
C ALA A 49 -13.20 -3.84 -4.64
N ILE A 50 -14.43 -3.79 -5.19
CA ILE A 50 -15.57 -4.57 -4.68
C ILE A 50 -15.35 -6.06 -4.93
N HIS A 51 -14.86 -6.45 -6.11
CA HIS A 51 -14.52 -7.85 -6.41
C HIS A 51 -13.43 -8.39 -5.47
N ALA A 52 -12.32 -7.67 -5.32
CA ALA A 52 -11.25 -8.03 -4.39
C ALA A 52 -11.76 -8.19 -2.97
N ALA A 53 -12.60 -7.25 -2.48
CA ALA A 53 -13.19 -7.35 -1.14
C ALA A 53 -14.08 -8.60 -0.99
N ASN A 54 -14.86 -8.96 -2.01
CA ASN A 54 -15.69 -10.16 -1.98
C ASN A 54 -14.85 -11.44 -1.93
N HIS A 55 -13.75 -11.50 -2.69
CA HIS A 55 -12.84 -12.64 -2.67
C HIS A 55 -12.11 -12.78 -1.34
N LEU A 56 -11.63 -11.67 -0.76
CA LEU A 56 -10.97 -11.69 0.54
C LEU A 56 -11.93 -12.13 1.65
N LYS A 57 -13.20 -11.70 1.62
CA LYS A 57 -14.25 -12.19 2.53
C LYS A 57 -14.51 -13.69 2.35
N ALA A 58 -14.58 -14.18 1.11
CA ALA A 58 -14.76 -15.61 0.83
C ALA A 58 -13.58 -16.47 1.31
N LEU A 59 -12.38 -15.89 1.40
CA LEU A 59 -11.19 -16.49 2.00
C LEU A 59 -11.16 -16.40 3.54
N ALA A 60 -12.15 -15.74 4.17
CA ALA A 60 -12.12 -15.35 5.58
C ALA A 60 -10.84 -14.55 5.94
N GLY A 61 -10.33 -13.75 4.99
CA GLY A 61 -9.12 -12.96 5.15
C GLY A 61 -9.31 -11.63 5.89
N ILE A 62 -10.49 -11.38 6.45
CA ILE A 62 -10.79 -10.20 7.27
C ILE A 62 -11.23 -10.72 8.64
N GLY A 63 -10.35 -10.56 9.63
CA GLY A 63 -10.59 -10.92 11.02
C GLY A 63 -10.97 -9.72 11.89
N THR A 64 -10.78 -9.87 13.19
CA THR A 64 -10.82 -8.77 14.16
C THR A 64 -9.70 -7.76 13.90
N THR A 65 -9.81 -6.54 14.45
CA THR A 65 -8.75 -5.51 14.32
C THR A 65 -7.40 -6.03 14.80
N GLU A 66 -7.37 -6.80 15.90
CA GLU A 66 -6.15 -7.41 16.42
C GLU A 66 -5.53 -8.42 15.44
N GLU A 67 -6.35 -9.30 14.86
CA GLU A 67 -5.90 -10.28 13.86
C GLU A 67 -5.40 -9.60 12.58
N ASN A 68 -6.09 -8.56 12.13
CA ASN A 68 -5.71 -7.79 10.94
C ASN A 68 -4.38 -7.05 11.16
N LEU A 69 -4.17 -6.46 12.34
CA LEU A 69 -2.88 -5.84 12.72
C LEU A 69 -1.75 -6.87 12.72
N LYS A 70 -1.98 -8.06 13.30
CA LYS A 70 -0.98 -9.15 13.28
C LYS A 70 -0.66 -9.61 11.86
N ALA A 71 -1.67 -9.71 11.00
CA ALA A 71 -1.49 -10.06 9.59
C ALA A 71 -0.69 -8.99 8.84
N ALA A 72 -0.99 -7.70 9.06
CA ALA A 72 -0.24 -6.58 8.48
C ALA A 72 1.22 -6.60 8.93
N ILE A 73 1.49 -6.70 10.24
CA ILE A 73 2.85 -6.81 10.80
C ILE A 73 3.61 -7.97 10.15
N ALA A 74 2.99 -9.14 10.02
CA ALA A 74 3.64 -10.30 9.40
C ALA A 74 3.97 -10.06 7.91
N GLY A 75 3.08 -9.36 7.19
CA GLY A 75 3.32 -8.90 5.82
C GLY A 75 4.52 -7.97 5.73
N GLU A 76 4.50 -6.87 6.50
CA GLU A 76 5.59 -5.89 6.52
C GLU A 76 6.93 -6.53 6.91
N SER A 77 6.95 -7.39 7.95
CA SER A 77 8.16 -8.12 8.34
C SER A 77 8.69 -9.00 7.21
N TYR A 78 7.81 -9.68 6.46
CA TYR A 78 8.23 -10.48 5.31
C TYR A 78 8.87 -9.61 4.22
N GLU A 79 8.27 -8.45 3.93
CA GLU A 79 8.79 -7.52 2.95
C GLU A 79 10.19 -7.00 3.33
N ILE A 80 10.37 -6.64 4.61
CA ILE A 80 11.63 -6.12 5.17
C ILE A 80 12.71 -7.19 5.26
N ILE A 81 12.37 -8.39 5.73
CA ILE A 81 13.36 -9.44 6.04
C ILE A 81 13.72 -10.25 4.79
N SER A 82 12.74 -10.53 3.93
CA SER A 82 12.89 -11.51 2.85
C SER A 82 12.78 -10.90 1.46
N MET A 83 11.77 -10.08 1.20
CA MET A 83 11.42 -9.67 -0.16
C MET A 83 12.34 -8.57 -0.71
N TYR A 84 12.33 -7.38 -0.09
CA TYR A 84 13.04 -6.23 -0.64
C TYR A 84 14.56 -6.35 -0.60
N PRO A 85 15.22 -6.92 0.42
CA PRO A 85 16.68 -7.03 0.42
C PRO A 85 17.23 -7.74 -0.83
N GLY A 86 16.58 -8.85 -1.24
CA GLY A 86 16.93 -9.57 -2.47
C GLY A 86 16.65 -8.74 -3.72
N MET A 87 15.45 -8.17 -3.84
CA MET A 87 15.07 -7.34 -4.99
C MET A 87 15.96 -6.10 -5.18
N ILE A 88 16.40 -5.47 -4.09
CA ILE A 88 17.33 -4.35 -4.11
C ILE A 88 18.69 -4.79 -4.64
N ALA A 89 19.23 -5.91 -4.13
CA ALA A 89 20.51 -6.45 -4.56
C ALA A 89 20.50 -6.83 -6.05
N ASP A 90 19.44 -7.48 -6.51
CA ASP A 90 19.27 -7.84 -7.92
C ASP A 90 19.19 -6.59 -8.80
N ALA A 91 18.37 -5.61 -8.43
CA ALA A 91 18.24 -4.36 -9.19
C ALA A 91 19.54 -3.54 -9.23
N GLU A 92 20.37 -3.60 -8.18
CA GLU A 92 21.70 -3.00 -8.16
C GLU A 92 22.66 -3.74 -9.11
N ALA A 93 22.71 -5.07 -9.01
CA ALA A 93 23.57 -5.91 -9.83
C ALA A 93 23.26 -5.79 -11.33
N GLU A 94 21.98 -5.66 -11.69
CA GLU A 94 21.51 -5.48 -13.07
C GLU A 94 21.57 -4.02 -13.55
N GLY A 95 21.92 -3.06 -12.68
CA GLY A 95 21.95 -1.64 -13.02
C GLY A 95 20.56 -1.02 -13.25
N GLN A 96 19.49 -1.65 -12.76
CA GLN A 96 18.10 -1.22 -12.90
C GLN A 96 17.76 -0.09 -11.92
N LYS A 97 18.34 1.10 -12.14
CA LYS A 97 18.27 2.24 -11.20
C LYS A 97 16.86 2.65 -10.76
N LYS A 98 15.87 2.59 -11.67
CA LYS A 98 14.48 2.94 -11.35
C LYS A 98 13.85 1.92 -10.40
N ALA A 99 14.03 0.63 -10.68
CA ALA A 99 13.56 -0.45 -9.82
C ALA A 99 14.25 -0.39 -8.45
N HIS A 100 15.59 -0.27 -8.45
CA HIS A 100 16.38 -0.13 -7.23
C HIS A 100 15.88 1.02 -6.33
N THR A 101 15.62 2.19 -6.92
CA THR A 101 15.10 3.34 -6.17
C THR A 101 13.72 3.06 -5.60
N SER A 102 12.83 2.47 -6.41
CA SER A 102 11.47 2.11 -5.98
C SER A 102 11.48 1.11 -4.83
N PHE A 103 12.29 0.05 -4.94
CA PHE A 103 12.41 -0.97 -3.88
C PHE A 103 13.03 -0.40 -2.62
N LYS A 104 14.05 0.44 -2.72
CA LYS A 104 14.67 1.07 -1.56
C LYS A 104 13.70 1.99 -0.82
N TRP A 105 12.89 2.76 -1.56
CA TRP A 105 11.86 3.59 -0.94
C TRP A 105 10.81 2.77 -0.20
N ALA A 106 10.25 1.74 -0.85
CA ALA A 106 9.29 0.85 -0.21
C ALA A 106 9.91 0.19 1.03
N TYR A 107 11.11 -0.39 0.91
CA TYR A 107 11.83 -1.01 2.02
C TYR A 107 12.01 -0.10 3.25
N GLU A 108 12.37 1.17 3.06
CA GLU A 108 12.50 2.10 4.19
C GLU A 108 11.13 2.47 4.79
N VAL A 109 10.08 2.51 3.97
CA VAL A 109 8.72 2.83 4.40
C VAL A 109 8.04 1.67 5.11
N GLU A 110 8.25 0.43 4.67
CA GLU A 110 7.63 -0.74 5.32
C GLU A 110 8.12 -0.91 6.76
N LYS A 111 9.38 -0.54 7.06
CA LYS A 111 9.86 -0.48 8.46
C LYS A 111 9.03 0.48 9.33
N VAL A 112 8.56 1.56 8.74
CA VAL A 112 7.71 2.55 9.41
C VAL A 112 6.30 1.98 9.58
N HIS A 113 5.74 1.35 8.55
CA HIS A 113 4.44 0.67 8.65
C HIS A 113 4.44 -0.42 9.71
N GLU A 114 5.47 -1.28 9.73
CA GLU A 114 5.62 -2.31 10.75
C GLU A 114 5.64 -1.70 12.16
N ALA A 115 6.41 -0.64 12.36
CA ALA A 115 6.49 0.05 13.65
C ALA A 115 5.13 0.67 14.06
N LEU A 116 4.42 1.31 13.13
CA LEU A 116 3.10 1.89 13.38
C LEU A 116 2.07 0.82 13.73
N TYR A 117 2.04 -0.31 13.01
CA TYR A 117 1.12 -1.40 13.31
C TYR A 117 1.44 -2.09 14.63
N ARG A 118 2.72 -2.25 14.98
CA ARG A 118 3.13 -2.76 16.30
C ARG A 118 2.67 -1.84 17.42
N TYR A 119 2.89 -0.54 17.27
CA TYR A 119 2.42 0.45 18.23
C TYR A 119 0.90 0.42 18.38
N ALA A 120 0.15 0.36 17.27
CA ALA A 120 -1.30 0.26 17.28
C ALA A 120 -1.81 -1.04 17.94
N LEU A 121 -1.10 -2.16 17.77
CA LEU A 121 -1.44 -3.43 18.43
C LEU A 121 -1.20 -3.37 19.94
N GLU A 122 -0.10 -2.76 20.37
CA GLU A 122 0.24 -2.59 21.79
C GLU A 122 -0.72 -1.63 22.52
N HIS A 123 -1.30 -0.66 21.79
CA HIS A 123 -2.20 0.37 22.29
C HIS A 123 -3.64 0.18 21.76
N LEU A 124 -4.05 -1.06 21.51
CA LEU A 124 -5.36 -1.37 20.93
C LEU A 124 -6.49 -1.09 21.94
N GLU A 125 -7.08 0.10 21.88
CA GLU A 125 -8.18 0.53 22.73
C GLU A 125 -9.41 0.95 21.88
N PRO A 126 -10.57 0.27 22.04
CA PRO A 126 -11.80 0.67 21.38
C PRO A 126 -12.24 2.08 21.76
N GLY A 127 -12.42 2.97 20.78
CA GLY A 127 -12.87 4.34 21.01
C GLY A 127 -11.76 5.35 21.30
N ALA A 128 -10.49 4.97 21.18
CA ALA A 128 -9.37 5.89 21.21
C ALA A 128 -9.50 6.99 20.14
N GLU A 129 -8.98 8.18 20.43
CA GLU A 129 -8.93 9.29 19.49
C GLU A 129 -8.04 8.93 18.30
N ALA A 130 -8.56 9.09 17.08
CA ALA A 130 -7.81 8.80 15.87
C ALA A 130 -6.75 9.89 15.63
N PRO A 131 -5.45 9.54 15.54
CA PRO A 131 -4.45 10.52 15.17
C PRO A 131 -4.60 10.89 13.69
N GLU A 132 -4.08 12.06 13.32
CA GLU A 132 -3.93 12.39 11.89
C GLU A 132 -2.78 11.59 11.29
N PHE A 133 -2.93 11.06 10.08
CA PHE A 133 -1.83 10.46 9.33
C PHE A 133 -1.50 11.30 8.09
N TYR A 134 -0.21 11.39 7.78
CA TYR A 134 0.30 12.11 6.62
C TYR A 134 1.21 11.20 5.79
N VAL A 135 1.01 11.17 4.48
CA VAL A 135 1.76 10.29 3.56
C VAL A 135 2.50 11.12 2.52
N CYS A 136 3.80 10.85 2.36
CA CYS A 136 4.60 11.41 1.28
C CYS A 136 4.09 10.89 -0.08
N PRO A 137 3.62 11.74 -1.00
CA PRO A 137 3.04 11.29 -2.27
C PRO A 137 4.06 10.72 -3.27
N PHE A 138 5.35 10.78 -2.95
CA PHE A 138 6.42 10.32 -3.85
C PHE A 138 6.99 8.95 -3.46
N CYS A 139 7.18 8.70 -2.17
CA CYS A 139 7.80 7.46 -1.69
C CYS A 139 6.92 6.67 -0.73
N GLY A 140 5.77 7.21 -0.30
CA GLY A 140 4.85 6.53 0.62
C GLY A 140 5.19 6.67 2.10
N TYR A 141 6.23 7.43 2.50
CA TYR A 141 6.57 7.60 3.92
C TYR A 141 5.37 8.11 4.72
N THR A 142 4.98 7.33 5.72
CA THR A 142 3.81 7.56 6.57
C THR A 142 4.25 8.11 7.91
N HIS A 143 3.61 9.19 8.36
CA HIS A 143 3.90 9.86 9.62
C HIS A 143 2.62 10.08 10.41
N GLU A 144 2.65 9.78 11.72
CA GLU A 144 1.57 10.09 12.65
C GLU A 144 1.72 11.53 13.16
N GLY A 145 0.65 12.30 13.06
CA GLY A 145 0.63 13.73 13.40
C GLY A 145 1.31 14.60 12.36
N LYS A 146 1.25 15.92 12.59
CA LYS A 146 1.84 16.92 11.70
C LYS A 146 3.35 16.67 11.53
N PHE A 147 3.80 16.81 10.29
CA PHE A 147 5.19 16.63 9.90
C PHE A 147 5.80 17.97 9.48
N GLU A 148 7.05 18.23 9.89
CA GLU A 148 7.83 19.42 9.51
C GLU A 148 9.15 19.01 8.86
N GLY A 149 9.68 19.86 7.97
CA GLY A 149 10.96 19.62 7.32
C GLY A 149 10.85 18.82 6.03
N LYS A 150 11.70 17.79 5.88
CA LYS A 150 11.83 17.02 4.64
C LYS A 150 11.65 15.54 4.92
N CYS A 151 10.95 14.84 4.03
CA CYS A 151 10.77 13.40 4.06
C CYS A 151 12.15 12.72 4.23
N PRO A 152 12.33 11.87 5.25
CA PRO A 152 13.62 11.23 5.52
C PRO A 152 14.01 10.20 4.46
N VAL A 153 13.06 9.74 3.65
CA VAL A 153 13.28 8.71 2.62
C VAL A 153 13.66 9.33 1.27
N CYS A 154 12.93 10.34 0.80
CA CYS A 154 13.10 10.90 -0.55
C CYS A 154 13.36 12.41 -0.59
N GLY A 155 13.36 13.11 0.55
CA GLY A 155 13.65 14.54 0.63
C GLY A 155 12.50 15.47 0.23
N THR A 156 11.33 14.93 -0.10
CA THR A 156 10.12 15.72 -0.40
C THR A 156 9.77 16.65 0.78
N PRO A 157 9.51 17.95 0.54
CA PRO A 157 9.07 18.87 1.58
C PRO A 157 7.76 18.43 2.24
N ALA A 158 7.65 18.62 3.55
CA ALA A 158 6.48 18.22 4.35
C ALA A 158 5.17 18.84 3.84
N GLU A 159 5.20 20.04 3.26
CA GLU A 159 4.00 20.73 2.75
C GLU A 159 3.31 19.99 1.60
N LYS A 160 3.99 19.01 0.97
CA LYS A 160 3.40 18.17 -0.08
C LYS A 160 2.75 16.89 0.44
N PHE A 161 2.88 16.60 1.74
CA PHE A 161 2.31 15.39 2.30
C PHE A 161 0.79 15.43 2.20
N LEU A 162 0.21 14.27 1.91
CA LEU A 162 -1.22 14.09 1.83
C LEU A 162 -1.72 13.70 3.21
N LYS A 163 -2.64 14.48 3.77
CA LYS A 163 -3.39 14.05 4.96
C LYS A 163 -4.30 12.88 4.56
N VAL A 164 -4.36 11.85 5.40
CA VAL A 164 -5.27 10.72 5.29
C VAL A 164 -6.50 11.01 6.16
N ASP A 165 -7.68 10.83 5.59
CA ASP A 165 -8.98 11.00 6.25
C ASP A 165 -9.52 9.67 6.81
#